data_AF-A0A535KWU2-F1
#
_entry.id   AF-A0A535KWU2-F1
#
_cell.length_a   1.000
_cell.length_b   1.000
_cell.length_c   1.000
_cell.angle_alpha   90.00
_cell.angle_beta   90.00
_cell.angle_gamma   90.00
#
_symmetry.space_group_name_H-M   'P 1'
#
loop_
_entity.id
_entity.type
_entity.pdbx_description
1 polymer ?
#
loop_
_entity_poly.entity_id
_entity_poly.type
_entity_poly.pdbx_seq_one_letter_code
_entity_poly.pdbx_strand_id
1 'polypeptide(L)'
;RGGAYILQDVEGAIHVFLRAAESVRANVIMGREKLGLDEAKRRLKQTDENRRAYIRQVYGHTWDLPGHYDMVLDTGRLGYDATVEAILAGLKGRTK
;
A
#
# COMPACT_ATOMS: atom_id res chain seq x y z
N ARG A 1 -3.23 -10.36 -3.83
CA ARG A 1 -2.48 -9.15 -4.27
C ARG A 1 -3.23 -8.59 -5.48
N GLY A 2 -3.19 -7.28 -5.75
CA GLY A 2 -3.87 -6.71 -6.93
C GLY A 2 -5.35 -6.34 -6.75
N GLY A 3 -5.81 -6.09 -5.52
CA GLY A 3 -7.20 -5.64 -5.27
C GLY A 3 -7.60 -4.43 -6.12
N ALA A 4 -6.71 -3.44 -6.22
CA ALA A 4 -6.92 -2.25 -7.06
C ALA A 4 -7.02 -2.51 -8.57
N TYR A 5 -6.51 -3.65 -9.04
CA TYR A 5 -6.54 -4.03 -10.44
C TYR A 5 -7.76 -4.90 -10.75
N ILE A 6 -8.06 -5.87 -9.88
CA ILE A 6 -9.18 -6.79 -10.09
C ILE A 6 -10.55 -6.15 -9.83
N LEU A 7 -10.60 -5.14 -8.94
CA LEU A 7 -11.85 -4.45 -8.57
C LEU A 7 -11.96 -3.04 -9.19
N GLN A 8 -11.14 -2.73 -10.20
CA GLN A 8 -11.08 -1.37 -10.78
C GLN A 8 -12.46 -0.87 -11.28
N ASP A 9 -13.31 -1.79 -11.74
CA ASP A 9 -14.65 -1.49 -12.29
C ASP A 9 -15.79 -1.78 -11.29
N VAL A 10 -15.47 -2.12 -10.04
CA VAL A 10 -16.48 -2.41 -9.00
C VAL A 10 -16.93 -1.11 -8.34
N GLU A 11 -18.22 -0.79 -8.52
CA GLU A 11 -18.83 0.39 -7.90
C GLU A 11 -18.68 0.35 -6.37
N GLY A 12 -18.32 1.49 -5.77
CA GLY A 12 -18.10 1.62 -4.34
C GLY A 12 -16.77 1.05 -3.81
N ALA A 13 -15.93 0.40 -4.62
CA ALA A 13 -14.61 -0.05 -4.19
C ALA A 13 -13.60 1.11 -4.19
N ILE A 14 -13.06 1.47 -3.01
CA ILE A 14 -11.98 2.46 -2.90
C ILE A 14 -10.59 1.81 -2.89
N HIS A 15 -9.72 2.31 -3.74
CA HIS A 15 -8.38 1.78 -3.96
C HIS A 15 -7.34 2.72 -3.34
N VAL A 16 -6.72 2.26 -2.26
CA VAL A 16 -5.75 3.05 -1.49
C VAL A 16 -4.37 2.40 -1.54
N PHE A 17 -3.35 3.17 -1.91
CA PHE A 17 -1.95 2.77 -1.81
C PHE A 17 -1.30 3.38 -0.58
N LEU A 18 -0.96 2.53 0.39
CA LEU A 18 -0.25 2.95 1.60
C LEU A 18 1.26 2.84 1.40
N ARG A 19 1.96 3.95 1.60
CA ARG A 19 3.42 4.03 1.56
C ARG A 19 3.96 4.60 2.87
N ALA A 20 5.25 4.44 3.06
CA ALA A 20 6.05 5.13 4.08
C ALA A 20 7.53 4.98 3.70
N ALA A 21 8.39 5.80 4.31
CA ALA A 21 9.84 5.64 4.17
C ALA A 21 10.29 4.22 4.58
N GLU A 22 11.33 3.70 3.91
CA GLU A 22 11.84 2.34 4.15
C GLU A 22 12.17 2.11 5.62
N SER A 23 12.83 3.06 6.27
CA SER A 23 13.19 3.01 7.70
C SER A 23 11.96 2.86 8.60
N VAL A 24 10.90 3.60 8.33
CA VAL A 24 9.63 3.51 9.08
C VAL A 24 9.02 2.12 8.91
N ARG A 25 8.96 1.61 7.67
CA ARG A 25 8.41 0.27 7.37
C ARG A 25 9.25 -0.84 8.00
N ALA A 26 10.57 -0.71 7.97
CA ALA A 26 11.49 -1.66 8.59
C ALA A 26 11.29 -1.71 10.11
N ASN A 27 11.19 -0.58 10.79
CA ASN A 27 10.92 -0.51 12.23
C ASN A 27 9.61 -1.20 12.61
N VAL A 28 8.55 -1.02 11.81
CA VAL A 28 7.26 -1.70 12.02
C VAL A 28 7.40 -3.22 11.87
N ILE A 29 8.14 -3.69 10.87
CA ILE A 29 8.41 -5.12 10.68
C ILE A 29 9.23 -5.69 11.85
N MET A 30 10.26 -4.97 12.30
CA MET A 30 11.06 -5.37 13.46
C MET A 30 10.18 -5.59 14.69
N GLY A 31 9.31 -4.63 15.01
CA GLY A 31 8.41 -4.73 16.17
C GLY A 31 7.38 -5.86 16.03
N ARG A 32 6.79 -6.02 14.85
CA ARG A 32 5.74 -7.01 14.61
C ARG A 32 6.26 -8.45 14.53
N GLU A 33 7.41 -8.63 13.89
CA GLU A 33 7.96 -9.95 13.57
C GLU A 33 9.16 -10.32 14.46
N LYS A 34 9.54 -9.45 15.40
CA LYS A 34 10.69 -9.62 16.32
C LYS A 34 12.00 -9.88 15.58
N LEU A 35 12.24 -9.15 14.50
CA LEU A 35 13.41 -9.28 13.64
C LEU A 35 14.45 -8.20 13.91
N GLY A 36 15.71 -8.49 13.58
CA GLY A 36 16.76 -7.47 13.47
C GLY A 36 16.56 -6.56 12.24
N LEU A 37 17.24 -5.42 12.22
CA LEU A 37 17.08 -4.41 11.16
C LEU A 37 17.38 -4.94 9.75
N ASP A 38 18.49 -5.67 9.58
CA ASP A 38 18.88 -6.19 8.27
C ASP A 38 17.90 -7.25 7.76
N GLU A 39 17.39 -8.09 8.67
CA GLU A 39 16.38 -9.08 8.32
C GLU A 39 15.04 -8.43 7.97
N ALA A 40 14.63 -7.40 8.71
CA ALA A 40 13.44 -6.62 8.41
C ALA A 40 13.53 -5.92 7.05
N LYS A 41 14.68 -5.31 6.71
CA LYS A 41 14.95 -4.72 5.39
C LYS A 41 14.91 -5.75 4.27
N ARG A 42 15.54 -6.92 4.47
CA ARG A 42 15.50 -8.03 3.51
C ARG A 42 14.07 -8.51 3.29
N ARG A 43 13.29 -8.69 4.36
CA ARG A 43 11.87 -9.08 4.29
C ARG A 43 11.04 -8.04 3.54
N LEU A 44 11.27 -6.76 3.81
CA LEU A 44 10.61 -5.64 3.15
C LEU A 44 10.87 -5.68 1.64
N LYS A 45 12.14 -5.72 1.24
CA LYS A 45 12.57 -5.77 -0.16
C LYS A 45 11.97 -6.97 -0.89
N GLN A 46 12.08 -8.17 -0.30
CA GLN A 46 11.52 -9.38 -0.89
C GLN A 46 10.00 -9.27 -1.09
N THR A 47 9.29 -8.70 -0.11
CA THR A 47 7.84 -8.54 -0.19
C THR A 47 7.46 -7.59 -1.32
N ASP A 48 8.17 -6.46 -1.44
CA ASP A 48 7.93 -5.44 -2.46
C ASP A 48 8.27 -5.94 -3.87
N GLU A 49 9.41 -6.63 -4.03
CA GLU A 49 9.79 -7.29 -5.29
C GLU A 49 8.75 -8.33 -5.70
N ASN A 50 8.32 -9.18 -4.77
CA ASN A 50 7.29 -10.17 -5.04
C ASN A 50 5.99 -9.48 -5.48
N ARG A 51 5.57 -8.37 -4.84
CA ARG A 51 4.33 -7.67 -5.24
C ARG A 51 4.47 -7.03 -6.61
N ARG A 52 5.61 -6.39 -6.90
CA ARG A 52 5.92 -5.82 -8.22
C ARG A 52 5.88 -6.88 -9.31
N ALA A 53 6.55 -8.02 -9.10
CA ALA A 53 6.59 -9.11 -10.07
C ALA A 53 5.18 -9.66 -10.35
N TYR A 54 4.39 -9.89 -9.30
CA TYR A 54 3.02 -10.37 -9.44
C TYR A 54 2.14 -9.41 -10.24
N ILE A 55 2.15 -8.10 -9.91
CA ILE A 55 1.30 -7.14 -10.62
C ILE A 55 1.72 -7.00 -12.09
N ARG A 56 3.02 -7.00 -12.36
CA ARG A 56 3.53 -6.95 -13.73
C ARG A 56 3.13 -8.18 -14.53
N GLN A 57 3.27 -9.37 -13.96
CA GLN A 57 2.98 -10.63 -14.66
C GLN A 57 1.48 -10.81 -14.92
N VAL A 58 0.63 -10.45 -13.96
CA VAL A 58 -0.82 -10.72 -14.04
C VAL A 58 -1.59 -9.59 -14.71
N TYR A 59 -1.18 -8.33 -14.47
CA TYR A 59 -1.92 -7.15 -14.94
C TYR A 59 -1.15 -6.28 -15.93
N GLY A 60 0.12 -6.58 -16.23
CA GLY A 60 0.93 -5.79 -17.17
C GLY A 60 1.36 -4.40 -16.68
N HIS A 61 1.11 -4.09 -15.40
CA HIS A 61 1.34 -2.76 -14.83
C HIS A 61 2.37 -2.77 -13.67
N THR A 62 2.74 -1.59 -13.17
CA THR A 62 3.55 -1.47 -11.95
C THR A 62 2.63 -1.33 -10.74
N TRP A 63 2.90 -2.11 -9.69
CA TRP A 63 2.12 -2.13 -8.44
C TRP A 63 1.93 -0.79 -7.72
N ASP A 64 2.69 0.24 -8.09
CA ASP A 64 2.75 1.57 -7.47
C ASP A 64 2.33 2.69 -8.43
N LEU A 65 1.70 2.34 -9.56
CA LEU A 65 1.16 3.29 -10.52
C LEU A 65 0.10 4.18 -9.84
N PRO A 66 0.36 5.49 -9.61
CA PRO A 66 -0.54 6.32 -8.82
C PRO A 66 -1.95 6.43 -9.43
N GLY A 67 -2.04 6.44 -10.77
CA GLY A 67 -3.32 6.53 -11.49
C GLY A 67 -4.24 5.32 -11.33
N HIS A 68 -3.77 4.22 -10.73
CA HIS A 68 -4.60 3.05 -10.39
C HIS A 68 -5.20 3.09 -8.99
N TYR A 69 -4.93 4.16 -8.23
CA TYR A 69 -5.41 4.32 -6.87
C TYR A 69 -6.17 5.63 -6.77
N ASP A 70 -7.28 5.62 -6.02
CA ASP A 70 -8.02 6.83 -5.67
C ASP A 70 -7.20 7.70 -4.71
N MET A 71 -6.39 7.05 -3.86
CA MET A 71 -5.58 7.73 -2.85
C MET A 71 -4.22 7.07 -2.68
N VAL A 72 -3.16 7.89 -2.58
CA VAL A 72 -1.82 7.47 -2.18
C VAL A 72 -1.47 8.18 -0.87
N LEU A 73 -1.39 7.42 0.23
CA LEU A 73 -1.22 7.98 1.57
C LEU A 73 0.11 7.53 2.19
N ASP A 74 0.83 8.50 2.78
CA ASP A 74 2.08 8.22 3.49
C ASP A 74 1.83 8.07 4.99
N THR A 75 1.74 6.81 5.45
CA THR A 75 1.44 6.48 6.85
C THR A 75 2.57 6.84 7.81
N GLY A 76 3.80 6.99 7.31
CA GLY A 76 4.94 7.44 8.10
C GLY A 76 4.88 8.93 8.43
N ARG A 77 4.20 9.73 7.59
CA ARG A 77 4.00 11.16 7.80
C ARG A 77 2.68 11.48 8.50
N LEU A 78 1.61 10.76 8.15
CA LEU A 78 0.27 11.01 8.66
C LEU A 78 0.03 10.31 10.01
N GLY A 79 0.69 9.19 10.27
CA GLY A 79 0.26 8.26 11.32
C GLY A 79 -1.02 7.53 10.94
N TYR A 80 -1.43 6.54 11.74
CA TYR A 80 -2.57 5.69 11.41
C TYR A 80 -3.91 6.39 11.56
N ASP A 81 -4.14 7.17 12.62
CA ASP A 81 -5.43 7.83 12.85
C ASP A 81 -5.77 8.81 11.72
N ALA A 82 -4.84 9.70 11.35
CA ALA A 82 -5.08 10.62 10.24
C ALA A 82 -5.17 9.91 8.89
N THR A 83 -4.50 8.78 8.71
CA THR A 83 -4.65 7.94 7.50
C THR A 83 -6.08 7.38 7.43
N VAL A 84 -6.61 6.85 8.54
CA VAL A 84 -7.98 6.33 8.61
C VAL A 84 -8.99 7.44 8.30
N GLU A 85 -8.85 8.59 8.93
CA GLU A 85 -9.72 9.75 8.68
C GLU A 85 -9.69 10.18 7.20
N ALA A 86 -8.51 10.22 6.58
CA ALA A 86 -8.37 10.54 5.16
C ALA A 86 -9.11 9.53 4.26
N ILE A 87 -9.00 8.23 4.55
CA ILE A 87 -9.70 7.18 3.79
C ILE A 87 -11.22 7.31 3.94
N LEU A 88 -11.70 7.53 5.17
CA LEU A 88 -13.12 7.71 5.45
C LEU A 88 -13.69 8.98 4.77
N ALA A 89 -12.91 10.06 4.72
CA ALA A 89 -13.27 11.27 4.00
C ALA A 89 -13.35 11.03 2.48
N GLY A 90 -12.38 10.32 1.90
CA GLY A 90 -12.39 9.94 0.48
C GLY A 90 -13.59 9.07 0.11
N LEU A 91 -13.98 8.14 0.98
CA LEU A 91 -15.14 7.27 0.76
C LEU A 91 -16.46 8.07 0.66
N LYS A 92 -16.65 9.09 1.50
CA LYS A 92 -17.86 9.93 1.49
C LYS A 92 -18.03 10.74 0.19
N GLY A 93 -16.92 11.14 -0.43
CA GLY A 93 -16.91 11.93 -1.66
C GLY A 93 -17.07 11.10 -2.94
N ARG A 94 -17.09 9.77 -2.84
CA ARG A 94 -17.17 8.89 -4.00
C ARG A 94 -18.61 8.79 -4.50
N THR A 95 -18.93 9.58 -5.52
CA THR A 95 -20.13 9.39 -6.34
C THR A 95 -19.78 8.50 -7.54
N LYS A 96 -20.10 7.21 -7.39
CA LYS A 96 -19.78 6.06 -8.27
C LYS A 96 -18.35 5.52 -8.12
#